data_AF-A0A662BNC6-F1
#
_entry.id   AF-A0A662BNC6-F1
#
_cell.length_a   1.000
_cell.length_b   1.000
_cell.length_c   1.000
_cell.angle_alpha   90.00
_cell.angle_beta   90.00
_cell.angle_gamma   90.00
#
_symmetry.space_group_name_H-M   'P 1'
#
loop_
_entity.id
_entity.type
_entity.pdbx_description
1 polymer ?
#
loop_
_entity_poly.entity_id
_entity_poly.type
_entity_poly.pdbx_seq_one_letter_code
_entity_poly.pdbx_strand_id
1 'polypeptide(L)'
;MKSRKRILLLTAMSVLFLNSCSDKIVEKPFISPPFAGINIDYTEFVVHAEKGDTLLFNSGSRIIIPPDIWIDSANNKISGEINIKYREFKNASDIFLSGIPLAYDSAGVKETLVTAGMFEIRAFKDSTELFIDKNKSLTVQLASNVTDKDYNFYYLDENNKNWVYKGTEQATANPKIQEIEDSIRFLQAKRAFPFDKSYFALNYDAVLDIYFKDNDNVIWKNRKSKLPKRKAEKYGLSWSGINCWQYLKYHGSSYEAYQMVWQMVGGKKLPRWAKDCYADKLTHIGNNIYNMHLTAKDKKTSIRIKAIMPLKHLFAYPAEKWQQDYDEIMEKIKIEEERLAMQFAVYRTFEVTTPGLHNWDRVLKLPSRIMVKGDFKFDKEMNENLASVDIYYFIEDNKSFVKIPFSSTDSLMLVPDSTAKFVAVLSNNEAAFFSSAEYNQIDFNQLKANPAYTFNMKTKKINSKDDFLSLVGLN
;
A
#
# COMPACT_ATOMS: atom_id res chain seq x y z
N MET A 1 39.55 -51.05 72.89
CA MET A 1 38.16 -51.48 73.11
C MET A 1 37.63 -50.79 74.37
N LYS A 2 36.39 -50.26 74.34
CA LYS A 2 35.64 -49.50 75.40
C LYS A 2 35.86 -47.97 75.52
N SER A 3 34.91 -47.24 74.94
CA SER A 3 34.02 -46.19 75.51
C SER A 3 34.43 -45.43 76.79
N ARG A 4 34.32 -44.09 76.75
CA ARG A 4 33.43 -43.31 77.65
C ARG A 4 33.05 -41.94 77.08
N LYS A 5 31.78 -41.60 77.27
CA LYS A 5 30.99 -40.47 76.73
C LYS A 5 31.42 -39.09 77.26
N ARG A 6 31.26 -38.05 76.44
CA ARG A 6 31.12 -36.65 76.89
C ARG A 6 29.83 -36.06 76.34
N ILE A 7 29.14 -35.31 77.20
CA ILE A 7 27.81 -34.74 77.05
C ILE A 7 27.90 -33.42 76.26
N LEU A 8 27.01 -33.27 75.27
CA LEU A 8 26.75 -32.04 74.53
C LEU A 8 25.50 -31.37 75.14
N LEU A 9 25.54 -30.05 75.37
CA LEU A 9 24.35 -29.24 75.59
C LEU A 9 24.11 -28.34 74.37
N LEU A 10 22.92 -28.48 73.78
CA LEU A 10 22.42 -27.65 72.68
C LEU A 10 21.87 -26.32 73.20
N THR A 11 22.17 -25.24 72.50
CA THR A 11 21.29 -24.06 72.41
C THR A 11 21.11 -23.71 70.94
N ALA A 12 19.89 -23.92 70.44
CA ALA A 12 19.47 -23.59 69.08
C ALA A 12 19.14 -22.09 68.99
N MET A 13 19.74 -21.40 68.01
CA MET A 13 19.35 -20.05 67.62
C MET A 13 18.92 -20.09 66.15
N SER A 14 17.61 -20.07 65.95
CA SER A 14 16.94 -20.12 64.66
C SER A 14 17.04 -18.74 63.98
N VAL A 15 17.82 -18.63 62.91
CA VAL A 15 17.80 -17.45 62.02
C VAL A 15 16.81 -17.74 60.90
N LEU A 16 15.65 -17.10 60.98
CA LEU A 16 14.66 -17.03 59.89
C LEU A 16 15.22 -16.13 58.78
N PHE A 17 15.70 -16.73 57.69
CA PHE A 17 15.91 -16.03 56.42
C PHE A 17 14.58 -15.92 55.69
N LEU A 18 13.97 -14.74 55.74
CA LEU A 18 12.86 -14.36 54.86
C LEU A 18 13.42 -14.15 53.45
N ASN A 19 13.22 -15.13 52.57
CA ASN A 19 13.38 -14.93 51.12
C ASN A 19 12.20 -14.10 50.60
N SER A 20 12.39 -12.79 50.55
CA SER A 20 11.59 -11.88 49.74
C SER A 20 11.94 -12.13 48.27
N CYS A 21 11.12 -12.91 47.57
CA CYS A 21 11.09 -12.90 46.10
C CYS A 21 10.65 -11.50 45.66
N SER A 22 11.60 -10.65 45.23
CA SER A 22 11.24 -9.46 44.46
C SER A 22 10.82 -9.92 43.07
N ASP A 23 9.55 -9.73 42.71
CA ASP A 23 9.12 -9.83 41.32
C ASP A 23 9.95 -8.86 40.49
N LYS A 24 10.82 -9.39 39.63
CA LYS A 24 11.52 -8.58 38.65
C LYS A 24 10.48 -8.05 37.68
N ILE A 25 10.25 -6.75 37.69
CA ILE A 25 9.44 -6.06 36.68
C ILE A 25 10.17 -6.28 35.34
N VAL A 26 9.65 -7.18 34.52
CA VAL A 26 10.12 -7.36 33.14
C VAL A 26 9.52 -6.21 32.34
N GLU A 27 10.36 -5.27 31.94
CA GLU A 27 9.94 -4.15 31.10
C GLU A 27 9.45 -4.67 29.73
N LYS A 28 8.25 -4.25 29.32
CA LYS A 28 7.67 -4.66 28.03
C LYS A 28 8.53 -4.09 26.89
N PRO A 29 8.79 -4.87 25.81
CA PRO A 29 9.50 -4.37 24.64
C PRO A 29 8.83 -3.10 24.08
N PHE A 30 9.64 -2.12 23.68
CA PHE A 30 9.14 -0.87 23.12
C PHE A 30 8.35 -1.10 21.82
N ILE A 31 8.90 -1.94 20.93
CA ILE A 31 8.23 -2.42 19.73
C ILE A 31 7.77 -3.85 20.00
N SER A 32 6.46 -4.04 19.99
CA SER A 32 5.86 -5.34 20.31
C SER A 32 4.61 -5.53 19.46
N PRO A 33 4.61 -6.49 18.51
CA PRO A 33 3.41 -6.85 17.76
C PRO A 33 2.21 -7.08 18.70
N PRO A 34 1.01 -6.59 18.35
CA PRO A 34 -0.19 -6.72 19.16
C PRO A 34 -0.71 -8.16 19.19
N PHE A 35 -0.37 -8.97 18.19
CA PHE A 35 -0.78 -10.36 18.09
C PHE A 35 0.45 -11.26 17.94
N ALA A 36 0.51 -12.34 18.71
CA ALA A 36 1.61 -13.29 18.69
C ALA A 36 1.70 -14.00 17.33
N GLY A 37 2.92 -14.05 16.78
CA GLY A 37 3.21 -14.73 15.51
C GLY A 37 2.70 -14.02 14.26
N ILE A 38 2.13 -12.81 14.38
CA ILE A 38 1.64 -12.02 13.25
C ILE A 38 2.48 -10.75 13.17
N ASN A 39 3.23 -10.59 12.07
CA ASN A 39 4.10 -9.47 11.83
C ASN A 39 4.29 -9.26 10.32
N ILE A 40 5.01 -8.21 9.94
CA ILE A 40 5.49 -8.03 8.57
C ILE A 40 6.85 -8.72 8.44
N ASP A 41 6.92 -9.69 7.53
CA ASP A 41 8.09 -10.51 7.31
C ASP A 41 9.26 -9.70 6.75
N TYR A 42 10.47 -10.11 7.12
CA TYR A 42 11.70 -9.61 6.53
C TYR A 42 12.00 -10.33 5.21
N THR A 43 12.48 -9.55 4.25
CA THR A 43 13.28 -10.08 3.14
C THR A 43 14.74 -10.04 3.56
N GLU A 44 15.45 -11.17 3.41
CA GLU A 44 16.85 -11.30 3.78
C GLU A 44 17.74 -11.39 2.54
N PHE A 45 18.90 -10.75 2.59
CA PHE A 45 19.92 -10.76 1.54
C PHE A 45 21.28 -11.06 2.14
N VAL A 46 22.12 -11.80 1.41
CA VAL A 46 23.53 -11.96 1.74
C VAL A 46 24.34 -11.04 0.82
N VAL A 47 25.15 -10.16 1.39
CA VAL A 47 26.01 -9.23 0.65
C VAL A 47 27.46 -9.31 1.16
N HIS A 48 28.42 -8.92 0.32
CA HIS A 48 29.82 -8.79 0.74
C HIS A 48 30.11 -7.36 1.20
N ALA A 49 30.50 -7.20 2.47
CA ALA A 49 30.68 -5.89 3.11
C ALA A 49 31.65 -4.97 2.35
N GLU A 50 32.72 -5.52 1.78
CA GLU A 50 33.76 -4.79 1.05
C GLU A 50 33.39 -4.41 -0.40
N LYS A 51 32.32 -4.97 -0.97
CA LYS A 51 31.95 -4.74 -2.38
C LYS A 51 30.81 -3.75 -2.56
N GLY A 52 29.95 -3.61 -1.55
CA GLY A 52 28.67 -2.94 -1.71
C GLY A 52 27.70 -3.78 -2.54
N ASP A 53 26.48 -3.28 -2.73
CA ASP A 53 25.45 -3.95 -3.53
C ASP A 53 24.32 -2.99 -3.93
N THR A 54 23.43 -3.42 -4.83
CA THR A 54 22.14 -2.78 -5.07
C THR A 54 21.02 -3.80 -4.93
N LEU A 55 20.26 -3.70 -3.84
CA LEU A 55 19.13 -4.58 -3.54
C LEU A 55 17.87 -4.05 -4.23
N LEU A 56 17.14 -4.92 -4.93
CA LEU A 56 15.91 -4.60 -5.65
C LEU A 56 14.71 -5.32 -5.03
N PHE A 57 13.59 -4.61 -4.91
CA PHE A 57 12.37 -5.14 -4.27
C PHE A 57 11.21 -5.22 -5.25
N ASN A 58 10.27 -6.14 -4.99
CA ASN A 58 9.06 -6.30 -5.80
C ASN A 58 8.15 -5.07 -5.76
N SER A 59 8.24 -4.26 -4.71
CA SER A 59 7.58 -2.94 -4.64
C SER A 59 8.15 -1.93 -5.64
N GLY A 60 9.27 -2.23 -6.30
CA GLY A 60 10.02 -1.29 -7.12
C GLY A 60 11.07 -0.51 -6.34
N SER A 61 11.03 -0.53 -5.00
CA SER A 61 12.06 0.09 -4.16
C SER A 61 13.44 -0.48 -4.46
N ARG A 62 14.49 0.28 -4.13
CA ARG A 62 15.86 -0.22 -4.15
C ARG A 62 16.71 0.35 -3.04
N ILE A 63 17.75 -0.38 -2.66
CA ILE A 63 18.75 0.07 -1.69
C ILE A 63 20.11 -0.01 -2.35
N ILE A 64 20.86 1.09 -2.36
CA ILE A 64 22.21 1.17 -2.89
C ILE A 64 23.16 1.22 -1.69
N ILE A 65 23.96 0.18 -1.53
CA ILE A 65 24.89 -0.01 -0.43
C ILE A 65 26.31 0.24 -0.97
N PRO A 66 27.00 1.32 -0.56
CA PRO A 66 28.39 1.51 -0.94
C PRO A 66 29.34 0.48 -0.31
N PRO A 67 30.53 0.24 -0.89
CA PRO A 67 31.54 -0.62 -0.30
C PRO A 67 32.09 -0.09 1.03
N ASP A 68 32.46 -1.02 1.91
CA ASP A 68 33.12 -0.76 3.20
C ASP A 68 32.34 0.17 4.12
N ILE A 69 31.00 0.12 4.13
CA ILE A 69 30.18 1.00 4.98
C ILE A 69 29.93 0.42 6.37
N TRP A 70 30.13 -0.88 6.56
CA TRP A 70 29.70 -1.59 7.76
C TRP A 70 30.78 -1.66 8.83
N ILE A 71 30.39 -1.37 10.06
CA ILE A 71 31.24 -1.42 11.26
C ILE A 71 30.55 -2.19 12.39
N ASP A 72 31.31 -2.75 13.32
CA ASP A 72 30.77 -3.27 14.58
C ASP A 72 30.53 -2.16 15.62
N SER A 73 30.01 -2.52 16.79
CA SER A 73 29.79 -1.61 17.92
C SER A 73 31.08 -0.97 18.48
N ALA A 74 32.26 -1.51 18.13
CA ALA A 74 33.56 -0.98 18.50
C ALA A 74 34.19 -0.12 17.38
N ASN A 75 33.44 0.17 16.32
CA ASN A 75 33.88 0.90 15.11
C ASN A 75 34.94 0.18 14.28
N ASN A 76 35.08 -1.14 14.39
CA ASN A 76 35.95 -1.91 13.51
C ASN A 76 35.24 -2.19 12.17
N LYS A 77 35.98 -2.10 11.07
CA LYS A 77 35.47 -2.42 9.73
C LYS A 77 35.10 -3.89 9.61
N ILE A 78 33.99 -4.15 8.95
CA ILE A 78 33.51 -5.50 8.64
C ILE A 78 33.95 -5.90 7.22
N SER A 79 34.39 -7.15 7.08
CA SER A 79 34.68 -7.81 5.80
C SER A 79 33.97 -9.16 5.71
N GLY A 80 33.80 -9.67 4.48
CA GLY A 80 33.14 -10.93 4.19
C GLY A 80 31.62 -10.80 4.07
N GLU A 81 30.94 -11.94 4.13
CA GLU A 81 29.49 -12.03 4.01
C GLU A 81 28.78 -11.47 5.25
N ILE A 82 27.72 -10.70 5.00
CA ILE A 82 26.80 -10.18 6.01
C ILE A 82 25.35 -10.40 5.55
N ASN A 83 24.43 -10.50 6.49
CA ASN A 83 23.00 -10.61 6.23
C ASN A 83 22.33 -9.23 6.39
N ILE A 84 21.60 -8.80 5.36
CA ILE A 84 20.76 -7.61 5.40
C ILE A 84 19.30 -8.05 5.53
N LYS A 85 18.61 -7.56 6.55
CA LYS A 85 17.17 -7.74 6.73
C LYS A 85 16.46 -6.46 6.37
N TYR A 86 15.46 -6.56 5.50
CA TYR A 86 14.67 -5.42 5.06
C TYR A 86 13.18 -5.73 5.02
N ARG A 87 12.34 -4.76 5.41
CA ARG A 87 10.88 -4.83 5.23
C ARG A 87 10.28 -3.45 5.05
N GLU A 88 9.13 -3.41 4.38
CA GLU A 88 8.37 -2.19 4.10
C GLU A 88 6.98 -2.28 4.71
N PHE A 89 6.49 -1.16 5.24
CA PHE A 89 5.14 -1.05 5.78
C PHE A 89 4.32 -0.16 4.86
N LYS A 90 3.28 -0.73 4.26
CA LYS A 90 2.52 -0.06 3.19
C LYS A 90 1.52 0.95 3.73
N ASN A 91 1.10 0.79 4.99
CA ASN A 91 0.06 1.58 5.63
C ASN A 91 0.10 1.43 7.16
N ALA A 92 -0.78 2.15 7.86
CA ALA A 92 -0.85 2.14 9.32
C ALA A 92 -1.22 0.77 9.92
N SER A 93 -1.92 -0.09 9.16
CA SER A 93 -2.24 -1.46 9.59
C SER A 93 -0.99 -2.35 9.62
N ASP A 94 -0.10 -2.25 8.61
CA ASP A 94 1.19 -2.96 8.61
C ASP A 94 2.07 -2.50 9.79
N ILE A 95 2.10 -1.18 10.05
CA ILE A 95 2.85 -0.56 11.16
C ILE A 95 2.31 -1.04 12.50
N PHE A 96 0.98 -1.04 12.66
CA PHE A 96 0.30 -1.51 13.86
C PHE A 96 0.59 -3.00 14.14
N LEU A 97 0.47 -3.86 13.13
CA LEU A 97 0.77 -5.30 13.27
C LEU A 97 2.22 -5.56 13.65
N SER A 98 3.12 -4.62 13.34
CA SER A 98 4.53 -4.70 13.71
C SER A 98 4.83 -4.14 15.10
N GLY A 99 3.84 -3.52 15.76
CA GLY A 99 3.97 -2.92 17.08
C GLY A 99 4.74 -1.59 17.09
N ILE A 100 4.89 -0.94 15.93
CA ILE A 100 5.68 0.29 15.80
C ILE A 100 4.79 1.48 16.19
N PRO A 101 5.24 2.38 17.09
CA PRO A 101 4.42 3.51 17.50
C PRO A 101 4.43 4.62 16.45
N LEU A 102 3.28 5.29 16.26
CA LEU A 102 3.18 6.53 15.48
C LEU A 102 3.11 7.79 16.36
N ALA A 103 3.16 7.64 17.68
CA ALA A 103 3.24 8.78 18.60
C ALA A 103 4.61 9.44 18.48
N TYR A 104 4.62 10.77 18.34
CA TYR A 104 5.82 11.59 18.19
C TYR A 104 5.83 12.68 19.26
N ASP A 105 6.95 12.83 19.98
CA ASP A 105 7.13 13.90 20.94
C ASP A 105 8.24 14.84 20.48
N SER A 106 7.92 16.13 20.38
CA SER A 106 8.91 17.19 20.17
C SER A 106 8.86 18.17 21.34
N ALA A 107 9.85 18.07 22.23
CA ALA A 107 10.02 18.96 23.39
C ALA A 107 8.79 19.03 24.32
N GLY A 108 8.11 17.90 24.54
CA GLY A 108 6.94 17.76 25.39
C GLY A 108 5.61 17.97 24.66
N VAL A 109 5.64 18.32 23.37
CA VAL A 109 4.46 18.40 22.52
C VAL A 109 4.23 17.04 21.87
N LYS A 110 3.18 16.34 22.33
CA LYS A 110 2.78 15.04 21.82
C LYS A 110 1.91 15.20 20.58
N GLU A 111 2.36 14.60 19.50
CA GLU A 111 1.73 14.56 18.20
C GLU A 111 1.60 13.11 17.72
N THR A 112 0.93 12.91 16.58
CA THR A 112 0.86 11.61 15.92
C THR A 112 1.31 11.78 14.48
N LEU A 113 2.03 10.79 13.97
CA LEU A 113 2.53 10.79 12.60
C LEU A 113 1.54 10.13 11.63
N VAL A 114 1.50 10.66 10.41
CA VAL A 114 0.76 10.11 9.27
C VAL A 114 1.77 9.63 8.25
N THR A 115 1.76 8.33 7.95
CA THR A 115 2.78 7.72 7.10
C THR A 115 2.51 7.86 5.62
N ALA A 116 3.58 8.13 4.87
CA ALA A 116 3.64 8.01 3.41
C ALA A 116 4.66 6.97 2.94
N GLY A 117 5.22 6.21 3.88
CA GLY A 117 6.15 5.12 3.61
C GLY A 117 7.09 4.92 4.79
N MET A 118 7.07 3.72 5.35
CA MET A 118 7.98 3.29 6.41
C MET A 118 8.74 2.07 5.93
N PHE A 119 10.01 1.96 6.34
CA PHE A 119 10.80 0.76 6.13
C PHE A 119 11.71 0.49 7.31
N GLU A 120 12.17 -0.74 7.41
CA GLU A 120 13.19 -1.16 8.36
C GLU A 120 14.33 -1.81 7.60
N ILE A 121 15.56 -1.39 7.89
CA ILE A 121 16.77 -2.03 7.38
C ILE A 121 17.71 -2.35 8.54
N ARG A 122 18.14 -3.60 8.64
CA ARG A 122 19.14 -4.05 9.62
C ARG A 122 20.20 -4.88 8.94
N ALA A 123 21.40 -4.88 9.51
CA ALA A 123 22.52 -5.65 8.99
C ALA A 123 23.14 -6.46 10.12
N PHE A 124 23.54 -7.69 9.81
CA PHE A 124 24.09 -8.62 10.79
C PHE A 124 25.31 -9.33 10.20
N LYS A 125 26.33 -9.50 11.03
CA LYS A 125 27.33 -10.54 10.80
C LYS A 125 27.08 -11.65 11.81
N ASP A 126 26.75 -12.82 11.30
CA ASP A 126 26.22 -13.92 12.10
C ASP A 126 24.96 -13.49 12.88
N SER A 127 25.06 -13.31 14.20
CA SER A 127 23.98 -12.84 15.08
C SER A 127 24.23 -11.44 15.66
N THR A 128 25.34 -10.80 15.29
CA THR A 128 25.72 -9.49 15.82
C THR A 128 25.27 -8.40 14.85
N GLU A 129 24.47 -7.46 15.35
CA GLU A 129 24.02 -6.29 14.56
C GLU A 129 25.20 -5.38 14.21
N LEU A 130 25.20 -4.89 12.98
CA LEU A 130 26.21 -4.01 12.41
C LEU A 130 25.66 -2.59 12.30
N PHE A 131 26.57 -1.63 12.28
CA PHE A 131 26.28 -0.21 12.12
C PHE A 131 26.89 0.34 10.84
N ILE A 132 26.48 1.55 10.45
CA ILE A 132 27.05 2.27 9.32
C ILE A 132 28.15 3.19 9.85
N ASP A 133 29.29 3.21 9.17
CA ASP A 133 30.38 4.16 9.44
C ASP A 133 29.83 5.59 9.44
N LYS A 134 30.13 6.35 10.49
CA LYS A 134 29.63 7.71 10.73
C LYS A 134 29.84 8.70 9.58
N ASN A 135 30.78 8.43 8.67
CA ASN A 135 31.07 9.30 7.52
C ASN A 135 30.47 8.77 6.21
N LYS A 136 29.65 7.72 6.27
CA LYS A 136 29.05 7.06 5.13
C LYS A 136 27.53 6.93 5.32
N SER A 137 26.86 6.67 4.22
CA SER A 137 25.44 6.38 4.17
C SER A 137 25.18 5.30 3.13
N LEU A 138 24.01 4.68 3.21
CA LEU A 138 23.43 3.93 2.09
C LEU A 138 22.22 4.70 1.57
N THR A 139 21.93 4.54 0.28
CA THR A 139 20.79 5.21 -0.34
C THR A 139 19.60 4.25 -0.38
N VAL A 140 18.49 4.59 0.26
CA VAL A 140 17.21 3.89 0.05
C VAL A 140 16.36 4.69 -0.92
N GLN A 141 15.79 4.06 -1.92
CA GLN A 141 14.80 4.65 -2.81
C GLN A 141 13.49 3.88 -2.63
N LEU A 142 12.66 4.38 -1.71
CA LEU A 142 11.38 3.79 -1.37
C LEU A 142 10.35 4.17 -2.42
N ALA A 143 9.70 3.17 -3.02
CA ALA A 143 8.58 3.38 -3.93
C ALA A 143 7.34 3.79 -3.11
N SER A 144 6.67 4.90 -3.46
CA SER A 144 5.48 5.40 -2.77
C SER A 144 4.42 5.97 -3.73
N ASN A 145 3.14 5.79 -3.39
CA ASN A 145 2.00 6.35 -4.14
C ASN A 145 1.58 7.73 -3.61
N VAL A 146 2.17 8.18 -2.50
CA VAL A 146 1.89 9.50 -1.93
C VAL A 146 2.75 10.53 -2.66
N THR A 147 2.13 11.37 -3.47
CA THR A 147 2.80 12.42 -4.26
C THR A 147 2.92 13.77 -3.53
N ASP A 148 2.30 13.88 -2.36
CA ASP A 148 2.30 15.09 -1.55
C ASP A 148 3.73 15.45 -1.08
N LYS A 149 3.95 16.76 -0.91
CA LYS A 149 5.28 17.33 -0.61
C LYS A 149 5.46 17.74 0.87
N ASP A 150 4.42 17.63 1.70
CA ASP A 150 4.38 18.14 3.08
C ASP A 150 4.81 17.10 4.14
N TYR A 151 5.74 16.23 3.78
CA TYR A 151 6.19 15.13 4.63
C TYR A 151 7.69 15.24 4.90
N ASN A 152 8.08 14.72 6.05
CA ASN A 152 9.39 14.81 6.65
C ASN A 152 9.98 13.42 6.87
N PHE A 153 11.30 13.37 6.98
CA PHE A 153 12.03 12.15 7.31
C PHE A 153 12.20 12.02 8.82
N TYR A 154 11.93 10.82 9.35
CA TYR A 154 12.12 10.44 10.74
C TYR A 154 12.87 9.11 10.87
N TYR A 155 13.64 8.99 11.95
CA TYR A 155 14.27 7.76 12.41
C TYR A 155 13.75 7.41 13.80
N LEU A 156 13.39 6.15 14.07
CA LEU A 156 12.97 5.74 15.41
C LEU A 156 14.18 5.44 16.27
N ASP A 157 14.43 6.27 17.28
CA ASP A 157 15.40 5.96 18.32
C ASP A 157 14.75 5.01 19.34
N GLU A 158 15.03 3.72 19.19
CA GLU A 158 14.46 2.66 20.04
C GLU A 158 14.96 2.72 21.49
N ASN A 159 16.14 3.33 21.74
CA ASN A 159 16.67 3.50 23.09
C ASN A 159 15.95 4.63 23.82
N ASN A 160 15.78 5.77 23.13
CA ASN A 160 15.08 6.94 23.67
C ASN A 160 13.55 6.87 23.47
N LYS A 161 13.06 5.80 22.82
CA LYS A 161 11.65 5.51 22.56
C LYS A 161 10.91 6.66 21.87
N ASN A 162 11.57 7.35 20.93
CA ASN A 162 11.01 8.51 20.23
C ASN A 162 11.47 8.60 18.78
N TRP A 163 10.64 9.20 17.93
CA TRP A 163 11.02 9.53 16.56
C TRP A 163 11.92 10.78 16.55
N VAL A 164 12.99 10.72 15.75
CA VAL A 164 13.96 11.80 15.55
C VAL A 164 13.76 12.38 14.16
N TYR A 165 13.44 13.66 14.06
CA TYR A 165 13.36 14.37 12.78
C TYR A 165 14.73 14.46 12.11
N LYS A 166 14.77 14.17 10.80
CA LYS A 166 16.00 14.08 10.00
C LYS A 166 16.03 15.01 8.78
N GLY A 167 14.90 15.58 8.34
CA GLY A 167 14.87 16.53 7.21
C GLY A 167 13.57 16.51 6.39
N THR A 168 13.57 17.22 5.26
CA THR A 168 12.41 17.42 4.36
C THR A 168 12.75 17.20 2.88
N GLU A 169 13.49 16.14 2.53
CA GLU A 169 13.83 15.89 1.12
C GLU A 169 12.56 15.76 0.25
N GLN A 170 12.65 15.87 -1.08
CA GLN A 170 11.48 15.78 -1.96
C GLN A 170 11.46 14.47 -2.74
N ALA A 171 10.26 13.95 -2.99
CA ALA A 171 10.05 12.79 -3.86
C ALA A 171 10.46 13.10 -5.31
N THR A 172 11.03 12.12 -5.99
CA THR A 172 11.36 12.16 -7.41
C THR A 172 10.47 11.20 -8.19
N ALA A 173 10.14 11.52 -9.44
CA ALA A 173 9.33 10.64 -10.29
C ALA A 173 10.09 9.32 -10.55
N ASN A 174 9.37 8.19 -10.60
CA ASN A 174 9.96 6.87 -10.88
C ASN A 174 10.16 6.68 -12.40
N PRO A 175 11.39 6.73 -12.95
CA PRO A 175 11.62 6.59 -14.39
C PRO A 175 11.29 5.20 -14.94
N LYS A 176 11.27 4.15 -14.09
CA LYS A 176 10.91 2.79 -14.51
C LYS A 176 9.44 2.66 -14.86
N ILE A 177 8.56 3.53 -14.33
CA ILE A 177 7.16 3.57 -14.77
C ILE A 177 7.10 3.82 -16.27
N GLN A 178 7.87 4.79 -16.76
CA GLN A 178 7.88 5.11 -18.20
C GLN A 178 8.46 3.94 -19.03
N GLU A 179 9.50 3.27 -18.55
CA GLU A 179 10.13 2.12 -19.23
C GLU A 179 9.23 0.86 -19.25
N ILE A 180 8.50 0.61 -18.15
CA ILE A 180 7.54 -0.47 -18.03
C ILE A 180 6.30 -0.16 -18.86
N GLU A 181 5.80 1.07 -18.83
CA GLU A 181 4.75 1.55 -19.73
C GLU A 181 5.16 1.36 -21.20
N ASP A 182 6.41 1.61 -21.55
CA ASP A 182 6.96 1.38 -22.89
C ASP A 182 7.04 -0.11 -23.26
N SER A 183 7.38 -0.99 -22.31
CA SER A 183 7.42 -2.45 -22.52
C SER A 183 6.05 -3.11 -22.54
N ILE A 184 5.12 -2.66 -21.70
CA ILE A 184 3.70 -3.08 -21.73
C ILE A 184 3.06 -2.62 -23.03
N ARG A 185 3.29 -1.36 -23.41
CA ARG A 185 2.92 -0.80 -24.71
C ARG A 185 3.36 -1.72 -25.83
N PHE A 186 4.64 -2.13 -25.81
CA PHE A 186 5.19 -3.10 -26.73
C PHE A 186 4.36 -4.38 -26.69
N LEU A 187 4.12 -4.98 -25.54
CA LEU A 187 3.58 -6.32 -25.45
C LEU A 187 2.04 -6.44 -25.76
N GLN A 188 1.07 -5.57 -25.39
CA GLN A 188 -0.39 -5.90 -25.13
C GLN A 188 -1.43 -6.51 -26.12
N ALA A 189 -1.21 -6.78 -27.40
CA ALA A 189 -2.27 -7.50 -28.16
C ALA A 189 -2.15 -9.01 -28.04
N LYS A 190 -3.32 -9.65 -28.05
CA LYS A 190 -3.73 -10.93 -28.68
C LYS A 190 -5.00 -11.46 -27.98
N ARG A 191 -6.21 -11.50 -28.61
CA ARG A 191 -6.95 -12.47 -29.51
C ARG A 191 -7.95 -11.68 -30.36
N ALA A 192 -8.28 -11.97 -31.62
CA ALA A 192 -7.72 -12.81 -32.67
C ALA A 192 -7.20 -11.87 -33.77
N PHE A 193 -6.09 -12.22 -34.42
CA PHE A 193 -5.45 -11.38 -35.42
C PHE A 193 -5.38 -12.08 -36.79
N PRO A 194 -5.69 -11.38 -37.91
CA PRO A 194 -6.24 -10.03 -37.97
C PRO A 194 -7.65 -9.97 -37.37
N PHE A 195 -8.05 -8.81 -36.85
CA PHE A 195 -9.40 -8.64 -36.34
C PHE A 195 -10.44 -8.85 -37.45
N ASP A 196 -11.55 -9.50 -37.13
CA ASP A 196 -12.69 -9.57 -38.04
C ASP A 196 -13.62 -8.35 -37.87
N LYS A 197 -14.70 -8.27 -38.67
CA LYS A 197 -15.63 -7.12 -38.66
C LYS A 197 -16.43 -6.94 -37.37
N SER A 198 -16.35 -7.87 -36.42
CA SER A 198 -16.95 -7.72 -35.08
C SER A 198 -16.13 -6.80 -34.18
N TYR A 199 -14.88 -6.49 -34.55
CA TYR A 199 -13.98 -5.60 -33.83
C TYR A 199 -13.92 -4.21 -34.46
N PHE A 200 -13.93 -3.18 -33.62
CA PHE A 200 -13.96 -1.80 -34.09
C PHE A 200 -13.34 -0.82 -33.09
N ALA A 201 -12.79 0.27 -33.61
CA ALA A 201 -12.56 1.50 -32.88
C ALA A 201 -13.83 2.37 -32.89
N LEU A 202 -13.99 3.24 -31.89
CA LEU A 202 -15.17 4.11 -31.86
C LEU A 202 -15.16 5.11 -33.01
N ASN A 203 -14.06 5.85 -33.21
CA ASN A 203 -13.89 6.79 -34.33
C ASN A 203 -12.49 6.69 -34.96
N TYR A 204 -12.32 7.25 -36.15
CA TYR A 204 -11.02 7.28 -36.84
C TYR A 204 -10.06 8.31 -36.23
N ASP A 205 -10.59 9.35 -35.57
CA ASP A 205 -9.77 10.35 -34.88
C ASP A 205 -8.92 9.70 -33.78
N ALA A 206 -9.42 8.68 -33.07
CA ALA A 206 -8.67 7.88 -32.10
C ALA A 206 -7.44 7.17 -32.70
N VAL A 207 -7.54 6.73 -33.96
CA VAL A 207 -6.43 6.08 -34.66
C VAL A 207 -5.38 7.12 -35.05
N LEU A 208 -5.81 8.31 -35.45
CA LEU A 208 -4.91 9.43 -35.77
C LEU A 208 -4.22 9.95 -34.52
N ASP A 209 -4.94 10.02 -33.41
CA ASP A 209 -4.47 10.46 -32.10
C ASP A 209 -3.24 9.66 -31.65
N ILE A 210 -3.36 8.33 -31.69
CA ILE A 210 -2.25 7.42 -31.35
C ILE A 210 -1.08 7.55 -32.33
N TYR A 211 -1.37 7.73 -33.62
CA TYR A 211 -0.33 7.85 -34.64
C TYR A 211 0.45 9.16 -34.54
N PHE A 212 -0.20 10.24 -34.09
CA PHE A 212 0.36 11.58 -34.02
C PHE A 212 0.65 12.08 -32.60
N LYS A 213 0.49 11.22 -31.57
CA LYS A 213 0.82 11.48 -30.17
C LYS A 213 0.16 12.76 -29.64
N ASP A 214 -1.17 12.82 -29.73
CA ASP A 214 -2.01 13.91 -29.19
C ASP A 214 -1.74 15.29 -29.83
N ASN A 215 -1.16 15.31 -31.04
CA ASN A 215 -0.96 16.55 -31.79
C ASN A 215 -2.19 16.92 -32.61
N ASP A 216 -3.16 17.58 -31.95
CA ASP A 216 -4.43 18.01 -32.54
C ASP A 216 -4.30 18.71 -33.89
N ASN A 217 -3.28 19.57 -34.03
CA ASN A 217 -3.01 20.31 -35.26
C ASN A 217 -2.59 19.40 -36.42
N VAL A 218 -1.82 18.35 -36.13
CA VAL A 218 -1.40 17.36 -37.13
C VAL A 218 -2.54 16.40 -37.43
N ILE A 219 -3.32 15.99 -36.43
CA ILE A 219 -4.51 15.14 -36.58
C ILE A 219 -5.51 15.79 -37.53
N TRP A 220 -5.88 17.05 -37.27
CA TRP A 220 -6.84 17.79 -38.09
C TRP A 220 -6.43 17.86 -39.57
N LYS A 221 -5.15 18.15 -39.85
CA LYS A 221 -4.59 18.22 -41.21
C LYS A 221 -4.56 16.85 -41.91
N ASN A 222 -4.50 15.76 -41.15
CA ASN A 222 -4.34 14.41 -41.67
C ASN A 222 -5.61 13.55 -41.62
N ARG A 223 -6.78 14.12 -41.27
CA ARG A 223 -8.08 13.41 -41.25
C ARG A 223 -8.44 12.71 -42.57
N LYS A 224 -7.93 13.20 -43.71
CA LYS A 224 -8.15 12.61 -45.05
C LYS A 224 -6.98 11.77 -45.55
N SER A 225 -5.92 11.61 -44.77
CA SER A 225 -4.71 10.89 -45.20
C SER A 225 -4.99 9.40 -45.40
N LYS A 226 -4.55 8.87 -46.55
CA LYS A 226 -4.72 7.45 -46.91
C LYS A 226 -3.72 6.53 -46.19
N LEU A 227 -2.62 7.07 -45.67
CA LEU A 227 -1.52 6.27 -45.11
C LEU A 227 -1.85 5.66 -43.73
N PRO A 228 -2.30 6.43 -42.70
CA PRO A 228 -2.69 5.84 -41.42
C PRO A 228 -3.88 4.89 -41.56
N LYS A 229 -4.83 5.23 -42.45
CA LYS A 229 -5.95 4.37 -42.83
C LYS A 229 -5.50 3.00 -43.35
N ARG A 230 -4.63 2.97 -44.36
CA ARG A 230 -4.08 1.72 -44.92
C ARG A 230 -3.31 0.91 -43.87
N LYS A 231 -2.61 1.58 -42.95
CA LYS A 231 -1.90 0.90 -41.85
C LYS A 231 -2.88 0.26 -40.86
N ALA A 232 -3.94 0.96 -40.47
CA ALA A 232 -4.96 0.42 -39.57
C ALA A 232 -5.76 -0.74 -40.20
N GLU A 233 -6.05 -0.67 -41.50
CA GLU A 233 -6.74 -1.74 -42.25
C GLU A 233 -5.96 -3.07 -42.23
N LYS A 234 -4.61 -3.05 -42.16
CA LYS A 234 -3.79 -4.26 -42.02
C LYS A 234 -4.06 -5.04 -40.73
N TYR A 235 -4.59 -4.38 -39.69
CA TYR A 235 -4.95 -5.03 -38.43
C TYR A 235 -6.37 -5.62 -38.45
N GLY A 236 -7.11 -5.47 -39.57
CA GLY A 236 -8.51 -5.90 -39.69
C GLY A 236 -9.52 -4.98 -38.98
N LEU A 237 -9.05 -3.85 -38.45
CA LEU A 237 -9.85 -2.94 -37.63
C LEU A 237 -10.84 -2.12 -38.48
N SER A 238 -12.08 -2.04 -38.00
CA SER A 238 -13.11 -1.12 -38.52
C SER A 238 -13.37 0.04 -37.55
N TRP A 239 -14.15 1.05 -37.95
CA TRP A 239 -14.55 2.15 -37.06
C TRP A 239 -16.04 2.46 -37.17
N SER A 240 -16.68 2.72 -36.03
CA SER A 240 -18.14 2.91 -35.94
C SER A 240 -18.62 4.33 -36.24
N GLY A 241 -17.77 5.34 -35.99
CA GLY A 241 -18.14 6.76 -35.99
C GLY A 241 -18.72 7.26 -34.65
N ILE A 242 -18.81 6.41 -33.63
CA ILE A 242 -19.35 6.80 -32.33
C ILE A 242 -18.34 7.67 -31.57
N ASN A 243 -18.81 8.71 -30.89
CA ASN A 243 -18.02 9.51 -29.97
C ASN A 243 -18.38 9.17 -28.52
N CYS A 244 -17.38 8.77 -27.72
CA CYS A 244 -17.55 8.44 -26.31
C CYS A 244 -16.28 8.79 -25.53
N TRP A 245 -16.40 9.69 -24.54
CA TRP A 245 -15.30 10.15 -23.68
C TRP A 245 -15.39 9.62 -22.25
N GLN A 246 -16.20 8.57 -22.02
CA GLN A 246 -16.29 7.98 -20.70
C GLN A 246 -15.05 7.17 -20.36
N TYR A 247 -14.64 7.23 -19.09
CA TYR A 247 -13.55 6.40 -18.58
C TYR A 247 -14.05 5.01 -18.20
N LEU A 248 -13.18 4.02 -18.36
CA LEU A 248 -13.40 2.65 -17.91
C LEU A 248 -12.13 2.07 -17.28
N LYS A 249 -12.32 1.13 -16.36
CA LYS A 249 -11.23 0.34 -15.78
C LYS A 249 -11.03 -0.93 -16.59
N TYR A 250 -9.80 -1.17 -17.04
CA TYR A 250 -9.38 -2.39 -17.74
C TYR A 250 -8.07 -2.85 -17.10
N HIS A 251 -8.04 -4.06 -16.54
CA HIS A 251 -6.91 -4.62 -15.77
C HIS A 251 -6.31 -3.64 -14.74
N GLY A 252 -7.17 -2.96 -13.97
CA GLY A 252 -6.78 -1.99 -12.93
C GLY A 252 -6.49 -0.57 -13.44
N SER A 253 -6.14 -0.41 -14.72
CA SER A 253 -5.81 0.88 -15.35
C SER A 253 -7.05 1.60 -15.89
N SER A 254 -7.00 2.94 -15.95
CA SER A 254 -8.10 3.79 -16.46
C SER A 254 -7.86 4.18 -17.92
N TYR A 255 -8.88 4.03 -18.77
CA TYR A 255 -8.82 4.36 -20.21
C TYR A 255 -10.07 5.10 -20.67
N GLU A 256 -9.92 5.97 -21.66
CA GLU A 256 -11.08 6.59 -22.33
C GLU A 256 -11.67 5.62 -23.38
N ALA A 257 -12.99 5.58 -23.47
CA ALA A 257 -13.68 4.61 -24.31
C ALA A 257 -13.27 4.69 -25.80
N TYR A 258 -12.96 5.88 -26.32
CA TYR A 258 -12.50 6.02 -27.71
C TYR A 258 -11.09 5.46 -27.96
N GLN A 259 -10.27 5.29 -26.91
CA GLN A 259 -8.92 4.73 -26.99
C GLN A 259 -8.90 3.20 -27.00
N MET A 260 -10.06 2.55 -27.01
CA MET A 260 -10.18 1.10 -26.90
C MET A 260 -10.57 0.44 -28.22
N VAL A 261 -10.08 -0.78 -28.41
CA VAL A 261 -10.62 -1.76 -29.36
C VAL A 261 -11.81 -2.46 -28.69
N TRP A 262 -12.94 -2.44 -29.38
CA TRP A 262 -14.19 -3.01 -28.91
C TRP A 262 -14.60 -4.20 -29.77
N GLN A 263 -15.29 -5.17 -29.17
CA GLN A 263 -15.97 -6.24 -29.88
C GLN A 263 -17.47 -6.19 -29.63
N MET A 264 -18.28 -6.36 -30.67
CA MET A 264 -19.73 -6.53 -30.52
C MET A 264 -20.06 -7.86 -29.83
N VAL A 265 -20.92 -7.81 -28.80
CA VAL A 265 -21.33 -9.01 -28.06
C VAL A 265 -22.69 -9.51 -28.56
N GLY A 266 -22.78 -10.82 -28.80
CA GLY A 266 -24.03 -11.48 -29.21
C GLY A 266 -24.42 -11.30 -30.68
N GLY A 267 -23.46 -11.01 -31.57
CA GLY A 267 -23.67 -11.00 -33.03
C GLY A 267 -24.57 -9.89 -33.57
N LYS A 268 -25.01 -8.95 -32.74
CA LYS A 268 -25.84 -7.82 -33.15
C LYS A 268 -25.02 -6.83 -33.98
N LYS A 269 -25.59 -6.34 -35.09
CA LYS A 269 -24.98 -5.28 -35.90
C LYS A 269 -25.31 -3.91 -35.30
N LEU A 270 -24.40 -2.96 -35.46
CA LEU A 270 -24.65 -1.57 -35.13
C LEU A 270 -25.83 -1.04 -35.97
N PRO A 271 -26.79 -0.29 -35.39
CA PRO A 271 -27.84 0.34 -36.16
C PRO A 271 -27.25 1.28 -37.23
N ARG A 272 -27.79 1.26 -38.46
CA ARG A 272 -27.29 2.10 -39.56
C ARG A 272 -27.26 3.60 -39.22
N TRP A 273 -28.18 4.05 -38.37
CA TRP A 273 -28.29 5.44 -37.94
C TRP A 273 -27.28 5.84 -36.87
N ALA A 274 -26.62 4.88 -36.21
CA ALA A 274 -25.65 5.14 -35.14
C ALA A 274 -24.24 5.50 -35.65
N LYS A 275 -24.08 5.63 -36.97
CA LYS A 275 -22.87 6.20 -37.56
C LYS A 275 -22.85 7.69 -37.19
N ASP A 276 -21.75 8.16 -36.58
CA ASP A 276 -21.55 9.55 -36.18
C ASP A 276 -22.43 10.02 -34.99
N CYS A 277 -22.81 9.11 -34.08
CA CYS A 277 -23.60 9.45 -32.87
C CYS A 277 -22.74 9.61 -31.60
N TYR A 278 -23.38 10.08 -30.52
CA TYR A 278 -22.78 10.21 -29.20
C TYR A 278 -23.19 9.06 -28.30
N ALA A 279 -22.26 8.61 -27.45
CA ALA A 279 -22.57 7.72 -26.34
C ALA A 279 -22.45 8.51 -25.02
N ASP A 280 -23.60 8.74 -24.39
CA ASP A 280 -23.73 9.54 -23.16
C ASP A 280 -23.52 8.72 -21.88
N LYS A 281 -23.64 7.39 -21.98
CA LYS A 281 -23.45 6.47 -20.84
C LYS A 281 -22.82 5.15 -21.25
N LEU A 282 -21.84 4.71 -20.46
CA LEU A 282 -21.19 3.41 -20.54
C LEU A 282 -21.30 2.70 -19.18
N THR A 283 -22.04 1.59 -19.13
CA THR A 283 -22.30 0.87 -17.88
C THR A 283 -21.58 -0.48 -17.88
N HIS A 284 -20.70 -0.73 -16.91
CA HIS A 284 -20.01 -2.01 -16.78
C HIS A 284 -20.97 -3.13 -16.35
N ILE A 285 -20.87 -4.31 -17.00
CA ILE A 285 -21.74 -5.48 -16.74
C ILE A 285 -20.95 -6.77 -16.45
N GLY A 286 -19.63 -6.70 -16.29
CA GLY A 286 -18.75 -7.84 -15.93
C GLY A 286 -17.99 -8.44 -17.11
N ASN A 287 -16.88 -9.13 -16.84
CA ASN A 287 -16.00 -9.74 -17.86
C ASN A 287 -15.54 -8.78 -18.98
N ASN A 288 -15.26 -7.51 -18.62
CA ASN A 288 -14.94 -6.42 -19.54
C ASN A 288 -16.05 -6.13 -20.56
N ILE A 289 -17.29 -6.52 -20.26
CA ILE A 289 -18.46 -6.24 -21.08
C ILE A 289 -19.15 -4.98 -20.53
N TYR A 290 -19.60 -4.12 -21.45
CA TYR A 290 -20.27 -2.86 -21.16
C TYR A 290 -21.57 -2.75 -21.96
N ASN A 291 -22.54 -2.06 -21.36
CA ASN A 291 -23.72 -1.55 -22.05
C ASN A 291 -23.47 -0.08 -22.42
N MET A 292 -23.37 0.20 -23.72
CA MET A 292 -23.17 1.55 -24.24
C MET A 292 -24.51 2.11 -24.72
N HIS A 293 -24.91 3.23 -24.14
CA HIS A 293 -26.12 3.95 -24.50
C HIS A 293 -25.80 4.95 -25.61
N LEU A 294 -26.54 4.84 -26.72
CA LEU A 294 -26.34 5.65 -27.91
C LEU A 294 -27.50 6.61 -28.08
N THR A 295 -27.17 7.88 -28.33
CA THR A 295 -28.15 8.95 -28.53
C THR A 295 -27.82 9.70 -29.83
N ALA A 296 -28.81 9.81 -30.72
CA ALA A 296 -28.74 10.62 -31.93
C ALA A 296 -30.10 11.25 -32.25
N LYS A 297 -30.21 12.59 -32.16
CA LYS A 297 -31.48 13.31 -32.29
C LYS A 297 -32.54 12.68 -31.35
N ASP A 298 -33.67 12.23 -31.87
CA ASP A 298 -34.77 11.61 -31.10
C ASP A 298 -34.62 10.09 -30.90
N LYS A 299 -33.52 9.49 -31.38
CA LYS A 299 -33.29 8.04 -31.31
C LYS A 299 -32.36 7.69 -30.16
N LYS A 300 -32.77 6.72 -29.35
CA LYS A 300 -31.97 6.14 -28.26
C LYS A 300 -31.95 4.62 -28.36
N THR A 301 -30.81 4.01 -28.11
CA THR A 301 -30.68 2.55 -27.98
C THR A 301 -29.51 2.19 -27.08
N SER A 302 -29.31 0.90 -26.81
CA SER A 302 -28.10 0.41 -26.16
C SER A 302 -27.52 -0.79 -26.89
N ILE A 303 -26.19 -0.89 -26.88
CA ILE A 303 -25.44 -2.02 -27.44
C ILE A 303 -24.56 -2.64 -26.35
N ARG A 304 -24.36 -3.97 -26.45
CA ARG A 304 -23.39 -4.68 -25.61
C ARG A 304 -22.08 -4.82 -26.36
N ILE A 305 -21.02 -4.35 -25.75
CA ILE A 305 -19.67 -4.35 -26.31
C ILE A 305 -18.69 -4.88 -25.27
N LYS A 306 -17.67 -5.59 -25.71
CA LYS A 306 -16.58 -6.06 -24.86
C LYS A 306 -15.34 -5.23 -25.13
N ALA A 307 -14.73 -4.68 -24.09
CA ALA A 307 -13.41 -4.07 -24.19
C ALA A 307 -12.38 -5.18 -24.40
N ILE A 308 -11.62 -5.08 -25.49
CA ILE A 308 -10.66 -6.11 -25.90
C ILE A 308 -9.24 -5.71 -25.51
N MET A 309 -8.86 -4.47 -25.81
CA MET A 309 -7.55 -3.90 -25.49
C MET A 309 -7.52 -2.40 -25.85
N PRO A 310 -6.63 -1.61 -25.26
CA PRO A 310 -6.37 -0.25 -25.74
C PRO A 310 -5.70 -0.25 -27.14
N LEU A 311 -6.12 0.67 -28.01
CA LEU A 311 -5.62 0.82 -29.38
C LEU A 311 -4.11 1.05 -29.44
N LYS A 312 -3.53 1.74 -28.44
CA LYS A 312 -2.09 2.00 -28.37
C LYS A 312 -1.25 0.72 -28.35
N HIS A 313 -1.79 -0.37 -27.80
CA HIS A 313 -1.08 -1.65 -27.76
C HIS A 313 -1.22 -2.44 -29.06
N LEU A 314 -2.36 -2.28 -29.77
CA LEU A 314 -2.54 -2.90 -31.09
C LEU A 314 -1.47 -2.42 -32.08
N PHE A 315 -1.16 -1.12 -32.05
CA PHE A 315 -0.22 -0.48 -32.96
C PHE A 315 1.25 -0.61 -32.58
N ALA A 316 1.58 -1.29 -31.46
CA ALA A 316 2.95 -1.42 -30.97
C ALA A 316 3.80 -2.47 -31.72
N TYR A 317 3.16 -3.45 -32.36
CA TYR A 317 3.82 -4.40 -33.25
C TYR A 317 3.24 -4.35 -34.67
N PRO A 318 4.05 -4.66 -35.70
CA PRO A 318 3.54 -4.89 -37.05
C PRO A 318 2.50 -6.01 -37.09
N ALA A 319 1.51 -5.86 -37.96
CA ALA A 319 0.48 -6.85 -38.25
C ALA A 319 1.05 -8.28 -38.43
N GLU A 320 2.18 -8.40 -39.11
CA GLU A 320 2.79 -9.69 -39.47
C GLU A 320 3.29 -10.47 -38.23
N LYS A 321 3.78 -9.77 -37.20
CA LYS A 321 4.26 -10.38 -35.94
C LYS A 321 3.10 -10.82 -35.04
N TRP A 322 1.94 -10.17 -35.17
CA TRP A 322 0.72 -10.59 -34.51
C TRP A 322 0.20 -11.96 -34.96
N GLN A 323 0.68 -12.54 -36.06
CA GLN A 323 0.22 -13.86 -36.49
C GLN A 323 1.02 -15.02 -35.89
N GLN A 324 2.30 -14.80 -35.57
CA GLN A 324 3.24 -15.88 -35.22
C GLN A 324 3.34 -16.11 -33.70
N ASP A 325 3.59 -15.07 -32.91
CA ASP A 325 4.08 -15.27 -31.53
C ASP A 325 2.98 -15.06 -30.50
N TYR A 326 1.87 -15.79 -30.62
CA TYR A 326 0.60 -15.33 -30.04
C TYR A 326 0.48 -15.36 -28.52
N ASP A 327 0.48 -16.55 -27.96
CA ASP A 327 0.24 -16.69 -26.53
C ASP A 327 1.44 -16.18 -25.73
N GLU A 328 2.65 -16.22 -26.30
CA GLU A 328 3.88 -15.70 -25.68
C GLU A 328 3.84 -14.18 -25.49
N ILE A 329 3.34 -13.44 -26.48
CA ILE A 329 3.17 -12.01 -26.33
C ILE A 329 2.15 -11.74 -25.21
N MET A 330 0.99 -12.42 -25.18
CA MET A 330 -0.04 -12.28 -24.10
C MET A 330 0.43 -12.54 -22.69
N GLU A 331 1.29 -13.53 -22.49
CA GLU A 331 1.79 -13.80 -21.14
C GLU A 331 2.75 -12.69 -20.67
N LYS A 332 3.62 -12.20 -21.56
CA LYS A 332 4.56 -11.11 -21.23
C LYS A 332 3.85 -9.79 -20.91
N ILE A 333 2.73 -9.53 -21.59
CA ILE A 333 1.84 -8.38 -21.33
C ILE A 333 1.32 -8.38 -19.92
N LYS A 334 0.74 -9.52 -19.54
CA LYS A 334 0.02 -9.69 -18.30
C LYS A 334 0.99 -9.58 -17.13
N ILE A 335 2.16 -10.22 -17.23
CA ILE A 335 3.24 -10.11 -16.25
C ILE A 335 3.68 -8.65 -16.09
N GLU A 336 3.85 -7.92 -17.19
CA GLU A 336 4.27 -6.53 -17.12
C GLU A 336 3.15 -5.60 -16.61
N GLU A 337 1.87 -5.82 -16.97
CA GLU A 337 0.72 -5.12 -16.37
C GLU A 337 0.62 -5.34 -14.86
N GLU A 338 0.77 -6.59 -14.41
CA GLU A 338 0.82 -6.94 -12.99
C GLU A 338 2.00 -6.24 -12.31
N ARG A 339 3.16 -6.19 -12.96
CA ARG A 339 4.34 -5.47 -12.47
C ARG A 339 4.13 -3.95 -12.41
N LEU A 340 3.47 -3.33 -13.40
CA LEU A 340 3.14 -1.90 -13.40
C LEU A 340 2.11 -1.56 -12.34
N ALA A 341 1.08 -2.41 -12.16
CA ALA A 341 0.11 -2.27 -11.09
C ALA A 341 0.78 -2.35 -9.70
N MET A 342 1.94 -3.02 -9.60
CA MET A 342 2.77 -3.07 -8.40
C MET A 342 3.79 -1.91 -8.30
N GLN A 343 4.03 -1.12 -9.35
CA GLN A 343 4.95 0.03 -9.28
C GLN A 343 4.26 1.23 -8.61
N PHE A 344 4.97 1.86 -7.67
CA PHE A 344 4.49 3.08 -7.04
C PHE A 344 4.95 4.34 -7.80
N ALA A 345 4.10 5.38 -7.80
CA ALA A 345 4.19 6.59 -8.63
C ALA A 345 5.50 7.39 -8.50
N VAL A 346 6.11 7.41 -7.32
CA VAL A 346 7.32 8.19 -7.03
C VAL A 346 8.35 7.36 -6.25
N TYR A 347 9.63 7.72 -6.37
CA TYR A 347 10.66 7.32 -5.42
C TYR A 347 10.89 8.41 -4.38
N ARG A 348 10.97 8.02 -3.12
CA ARG A 348 11.51 8.85 -2.05
C ARG A 348 12.92 8.35 -1.76
N THR A 349 13.91 9.21 -1.97
CA THR A 349 15.32 8.87 -1.75
C THR A 349 15.72 9.25 -0.34
N PHE A 350 16.49 8.41 0.32
CA PHE A 350 16.96 8.58 1.70
C PHE A 350 18.45 8.27 1.75
N GLU A 351 19.22 9.13 2.40
CA GLU A 351 20.55 8.80 2.86
C GLU A 351 20.48 8.28 4.30
N VAL A 352 20.59 6.95 4.44
CA VAL A 352 20.51 6.27 5.72
C VAL A 352 21.90 6.15 6.32
N THR A 353 22.10 6.80 7.47
CA THR A 353 23.34 6.78 8.25
C THR A 353 23.26 5.90 9.50
N THR A 354 22.08 5.35 9.79
CA THR A 354 21.85 4.49 10.96
C THR A 354 20.86 3.38 10.57
N PRO A 355 21.22 2.09 10.68
CA PRO A 355 20.26 1.00 10.51
C PRO A 355 19.11 1.10 11.52
N GLY A 356 17.94 0.55 11.18
CA GLY A 356 16.75 0.56 12.01
C GLY A 356 15.51 1.00 11.24
N LEU A 357 14.58 1.62 11.97
CA LEU A 357 13.28 2.05 11.47
C LEU A 357 13.33 3.49 10.97
N HIS A 358 12.90 3.66 9.73
CA HIS A 358 12.90 4.92 9.00
C HIS A 358 11.53 5.18 8.43
N ASN A 359 11.12 6.44 8.46
CA ASN A 359 9.75 6.79 8.16
C ASN A 359 9.64 8.13 7.45
N TRP A 360 8.66 8.24 6.56
CA TRP A 360 8.37 9.44 5.79
C TRP A 360 6.98 9.95 6.11
N ASP A 361 6.92 10.88 7.05
CA ASP A 361 5.68 11.19 7.76
C ASP A 361 5.42 12.67 7.84
N ARG A 362 4.15 13.02 8.05
CA ARG A 362 3.77 14.36 8.48
C ARG A 362 3.12 14.30 9.84
N VAL A 363 3.13 15.42 10.54
CA VAL A 363 2.34 15.57 11.75
C VAL A 363 0.86 15.59 11.38
N LEU A 364 0.07 14.74 12.05
CA LEU A 364 -1.37 14.63 11.91
C LEU A 364 -2.04 15.97 12.22
N LYS A 365 -2.91 16.43 11.32
CA LYS A 365 -3.70 17.66 11.51
C LYS A 365 -5.17 17.32 11.47
N LEU A 366 -5.88 17.59 12.56
CA LEU A 366 -7.31 17.32 12.70
C LEU A 366 -8.09 18.64 12.90
N PRO A 367 -8.34 19.42 11.82
CA PRO A 367 -8.98 20.73 11.91
C PRO A 367 -10.49 20.64 12.24
N SER A 368 -11.15 19.54 11.87
CA SER A 368 -12.59 19.32 12.08
C SER A 368 -12.89 18.40 13.27
N ARG A 369 -11.96 18.33 14.24
CA ARG A 369 -12.10 17.44 15.38
C ARG A 369 -13.19 17.87 16.35
N ILE A 370 -13.83 16.88 16.95
CA ILE A 370 -14.74 17.06 18.08
C ILE A 370 -14.27 16.20 19.26
N MET A 371 -14.46 16.69 20.47
CA MET A 371 -14.17 15.92 21.69
C MET A 371 -15.47 15.28 22.17
N VAL A 372 -15.44 13.98 22.46
CA VAL A 372 -16.60 13.22 22.93
C VAL A 372 -16.23 12.28 24.08
N LYS A 373 -17.20 11.99 24.94
CA LYS A 373 -17.15 10.85 25.85
C LYS A 373 -17.50 9.57 25.08
N GLY A 374 -16.57 8.63 25.03
CA GLY A 374 -16.79 7.33 24.40
C GLY A 374 -17.12 6.24 25.41
N ASP A 375 -18.23 5.55 25.14
CA ASP A 375 -18.65 4.34 25.86
C ASP A 375 -18.43 3.13 24.96
N PHE A 376 -17.42 2.31 25.25
CA PHE A 376 -17.08 1.12 24.44
C PHE A 376 -17.74 -0.12 25.04
N LYS A 377 -18.63 -0.74 24.28
CA LYS A 377 -19.30 -1.99 24.63
C LYS A 377 -18.81 -3.12 23.76
N PHE A 378 -18.59 -4.28 24.34
CA PHE A 378 -18.14 -5.48 23.63
C PHE A 378 -19.32 -6.44 23.47
N ASP A 379 -19.36 -7.17 22.37
CA ASP A 379 -20.39 -8.18 22.05
C ASP A 379 -20.28 -9.46 22.88
N LYS A 380 -19.34 -9.51 23.83
CA LYS A 380 -19.15 -10.58 24.79
C LYS A 380 -18.68 -10.04 26.14
N GLU A 381 -18.78 -10.89 27.15
CA GLU A 381 -18.23 -10.60 28.47
C GLU A 381 -16.69 -10.59 28.43
N MET A 382 -16.10 -9.57 29.03
CA MET A 382 -14.66 -9.34 28.99
C MET A 382 -14.00 -9.95 30.21
N ASN A 383 -13.09 -10.91 30.00
CA ASN A 383 -12.26 -11.50 31.06
C ASN A 383 -11.03 -10.63 31.40
N GLU A 384 -10.86 -9.52 30.69
CA GLU A 384 -9.70 -8.64 30.78
C GLU A 384 -9.94 -7.51 31.76
N ASN A 385 -8.86 -7.05 32.41
CA ASN A 385 -8.90 -5.75 33.06
C ASN A 385 -8.97 -4.68 31.98
N LEU A 386 -10.14 -4.09 31.77
CA LEU A 386 -10.36 -3.06 30.75
C LEU A 386 -9.38 -1.89 30.88
N ALA A 387 -8.92 -1.54 32.09
CA ALA A 387 -7.93 -0.48 32.28
C ALA A 387 -6.56 -0.77 31.62
N SER A 388 -6.28 -2.03 31.27
CA SER A 388 -5.07 -2.46 30.55
C SER A 388 -5.26 -2.63 29.05
N VAL A 389 -6.49 -2.43 28.54
CA VAL A 389 -6.80 -2.55 27.12
C VAL A 389 -6.45 -1.24 26.42
N ASP A 390 -5.76 -1.36 25.29
CA ASP A 390 -5.46 -0.25 24.40
C ASP A 390 -6.43 -0.26 23.21
N ILE A 391 -7.04 0.89 22.93
CA ILE A 391 -7.87 1.12 21.76
C ILE A 391 -7.04 1.89 20.73
N TYR A 392 -7.07 1.42 19.49
CA TYR A 392 -6.37 2.01 18.37
C TYR A 392 -7.39 2.63 17.42
N TYR A 393 -7.30 3.94 17.25
CA TYR A 393 -8.16 4.73 16.38
C TYR A 393 -7.46 4.99 15.05
N PHE A 394 -7.82 4.24 14.01
CA PHE A 394 -7.25 4.37 12.68
C PHE A 394 -7.97 5.48 11.90
N ILE A 395 -7.20 6.30 11.19
CA ILE A 395 -7.64 7.51 10.48
C ILE A 395 -6.73 7.82 9.27
N GLU A 396 -7.05 8.88 8.53
CA GLU A 396 -6.31 9.37 7.36
C GLU A 396 -6.18 8.31 6.27
N ASP A 397 -7.28 7.61 5.95
CA ASP A 397 -7.27 6.53 4.95
C ASP A 397 -6.24 5.44 5.30
N ASN A 398 -6.26 5.02 6.57
CA ASN A 398 -5.33 4.04 7.13
C ASN A 398 -3.85 4.44 6.99
N LYS A 399 -3.54 5.74 7.05
CA LYS A 399 -2.16 6.24 7.09
C LYS A 399 -1.72 6.63 8.51
N SER A 400 -2.63 6.64 9.48
CA SER A 400 -2.29 6.89 10.88
C SER A 400 -3.19 6.09 11.83
N PHE A 401 -2.71 5.91 13.05
CA PHE A 401 -3.54 5.50 14.17
C PHE A 401 -3.14 6.23 15.45
N VAL A 402 -4.12 6.49 16.31
CA VAL A 402 -3.92 7.04 17.65
C VAL A 402 -4.15 5.93 18.67
N LYS A 403 -3.18 5.72 19.56
CA LYS A 403 -3.31 4.82 20.70
C LYS A 403 -4.03 5.53 21.84
N ILE A 404 -5.11 4.94 22.32
CA ILE A 404 -6.02 5.48 23.33
C ILE A 404 -6.11 4.43 24.46
N PRO A 405 -5.52 4.69 25.63
CA PRO A 405 -5.76 3.85 26.79
C PRO A 405 -7.26 3.83 27.12
N PHE A 406 -7.82 2.67 27.45
CA PHE A 406 -9.24 2.56 27.80
C PHE A 406 -9.62 3.48 28.98
N SER A 407 -8.68 3.72 29.91
CA SER A 407 -8.85 4.66 31.02
C SER A 407 -9.03 6.13 30.61
N SER A 408 -8.85 6.46 29.33
CA SER A 408 -8.89 7.82 28.78
C SER A 408 -10.07 8.04 27.82
N THR A 409 -11.06 7.15 27.79
CA THR A 409 -12.20 7.24 26.86
C THR A 409 -13.23 8.31 27.23
N ASP A 410 -13.07 8.97 28.37
CA ASP A 410 -13.91 10.13 28.75
C ASP A 410 -13.66 11.38 27.91
N SER A 411 -12.54 11.43 27.16
CA SER A 411 -12.18 12.57 26.31
C SER A 411 -11.49 12.09 25.03
N LEU A 412 -12.30 11.68 24.05
CA LEU A 412 -11.87 11.16 22.76
C LEU A 412 -11.98 12.19 21.66
N MET A 413 -10.99 12.20 20.78
CA MET A 413 -11.02 13.04 19.59
C MET A 413 -11.59 12.24 18.41
N LEU A 414 -12.69 12.72 17.82
CA LEU A 414 -13.26 12.17 16.59
C LEU A 414 -13.15 13.16 15.43
N VAL A 415 -13.04 12.64 14.22
CA VAL A 415 -13.09 13.43 12.98
C VAL A 415 -14.04 12.82 11.94
N PRO A 416 -14.68 13.62 11.09
CA PRO A 416 -15.50 13.12 9.99
C PRO A 416 -14.61 12.55 8.87
N ASP A 417 -14.10 11.34 9.08
CA ASP A 417 -13.26 10.59 8.16
C ASP A 417 -13.98 9.30 7.76
N SER A 418 -14.22 9.12 6.46
CA SER A 418 -14.98 7.98 5.92
C SER A 418 -14.32 6.62 6.11
N THR A 419 -13.05 6.62 6.49
CA THR A 419 -12.20 5.41 6.63
C THR A 419 -11.90 5.08 8.09
N ALA A 420 -12.31 5.97 9.00
CA ALA A 420 -11.99 5.89 10.41
C ALA A 420 -12.66 4.70 11.10
N LYS A 421 -11.98 4.12 12.08
CA LYS A 421 -12.38 2.87 12.75
C LYS A 421 -11.62 2.69 14.06
N PHE A 422 -12.18 1.88 14.94
CA PHE A 422 -11.53 1.50 16.19
C PHE A 422 -11.19 0.02 16.21
N VAL A 423 -10.05 -0.30 16.80
CA VAL A 423 -9.64 -1.66 17.12
C VAL A 423 -9.14 -1.71 18.56
N ALA A 424 -9.72 -2.57 19.40
CA ALA A 424 -9.17 -2.89 20.71
C ALA A 424 -8.40 -4.21 20.62
N VAL A 425 -7.17 -4.23 21.14
CA VAL A 425 -6.35 -5.44 21.20
C VAL A 425 -6.70 -6.21 22.47
N LEU A 426 -7.14 -7.44 22.30
CA LEU A 426 -7.54 -8.33 23.38
C LEU A 426 -6.50 -9.47 23.53
N SER A 427 -6.62 -10.23 24.61
CA SER A 427 -5.80 -11.40 24.89
C SER A 427 -6.04 -12.53 23.88
N ASN A 428 -5.10 -13.49 23.80
CA ASN A 428 -5.21 -14.70 22.97
C ASN A 428 -5.40 -14.45 21.45
N ASN A 429 -4.72 -13.43 20.92
CA ASN A 429 -4.81 -13.01 19.51
C ASN A 429 -6.25 -12.70 19.08
N GLU A 430 -6.95 -11.92 19.88
CA GLU A 430 -8.30 -11.48 19.57
C GLU A 430 -8.35 -9.96 19.49
N ALA A 431 -9.27 -9.45 18.68
CA ALA A 431 -9.50 -8.02 18.57
C ALA A 431 -10.99 -7.72 18.62
N ALA A 432 -11.35 -6.61 19.26
CA ALA A 432 -12.66 -6.01 19.10
C ALA A 432 -12.58 -4.87 18.08
N PHE A 433 -13.60 -4.68 17.26
CA PHE A 433 -13.57 -3.66 16.21
C PHE A 433 -14.89 -2.93 16.06
N PHE A 434 -14.79 -1.66 15.69
CA PHE A 434 -15.88 -0.82 15.20
C PHE A 434 -15.49 -0.33 13.81
N SER A 435 -16.21 -0.83 12.81
CA SER A 435 -15.84 -0.71 11.40
C SER A 435 -16.02 0.72 10.87
N SER A 436 -15.40 1.01 9.72
CA SER A 436 -15.64 2.28 9.01
C SER A 436 -17.08 2.45 8.56
N ALA A 437 -17.76 1.35 8.20
CA ALA A 437 -19.17 1.38 7.86
C ALA A 437 -20.04 1.82 9.04
N GLU A 438 -19.72 1.40 10.25
CA GLU A 438 -20.41 1.83 11.48
C GLU A 438 -20.02 3.26 11.87
N TYR A 439 -18.74 3.62 11.72
CA TYR A 439 -18.26 4.98 11.97
C TYR A 439 -18.93 6.02 11.07
N ASN A 440 -19.19 5.67 9.81
CA ASN A 440 -19.88 6.55 8.86
C ASN A 440 -21.36 6.78 9.18
N GLN A 441 -21.93 6.05 10.14
CA GLN A 441 -23.29 6.28 10.63
C GLN A 441 -23.35 7.31 11.77
N ILE A 442 -22.20 7.76 12.27
CA ILE A 442 -22.13 8.77 13.33
C ILE A 442 -22.60 10.12 12.80
N ASP A 443 -23.60 10.71 13.45
CA ASP A 443 -24.03 12.08 13.17
C ASP A 443 -23.15 13.09 13.94
N PHE A 444 -22.17 13.66 13.23
CA PHE A 444 -21.27 14.68 13.78
C PHE A 444 -21.97 16.00 14.17
N ASN A 445 -23.15 16.29 13.63
CA ASN A 445 -23.93 17.45 14.06
C ASN A 445 -24.60 17.18 15.41
N GLN A 446 -25.12 15.97 15.60
CA GLN A 446 -25.67 15.56 16.89
C GLN A 446 -24.59 15.53 17.98
N LEU A 447 -23.39 15.05 17.66
CA LEU A 447 -22.28 15.01 18.62
C LEU A 447 -21.80 16.39 19.08
N LYS A 448 -21.95 17.43 18.25
CA LYS A 448 -21.66 18.82 18.68
C LYS A 448 -22.62 19.30 19.76
N ALA A 449 -23.87 18.83 19.75
CA ALA A 449 -24.88 19.18 20.75
C ALA A 449 -24.81 18.29 22.00
N ASN A 450 -24.55 16.99 21.80
CA ASN A 450 -24.40 16.01 22.88
C ASN A 450 -23.11 15.19 22.65
N PRO A 451 -21.97 15.57 23.25
CA PRO A 451 -20.65 15.00 22.95
C PRO A 451 -20.44 13.66 23.67
N ALA A 452 -21.31 12.69 23.40
CA ALA A 452 -21.19 11.33 23.91
C ALA A 452 -21.64 10.32 22.85
N TYR A 453 -20.95 9.19 22.74
CA TYR A 453 -21.29 8.12 21.81
C TYR A 453 -20.98 6.74 22.38
N THR A 454 -21.84 5.77 22.09
CA THR A 454 -21.62 4.35 22.44
C THR A 454 -21.11 3.59 21.22
N PHE A 455 -19.90 3.04 21.31
CA PHE A 455 -19.28 2.20 20.30
C PHE A 455 -19.54 0.72 20.62
N ASN A 456 -20.35 0.06 19.81
CA ASN A 456 -20.63 -1.37 19.95
C ASN A 456 -19.59 -2.17 19.16
N MET A 457 -18.56 -2.63 19.84
CA MET A 457 -17.42 -3.36 19.30
C MET A 457 -17.77 -4.83 19.09
N LYS A 458 -17.42 -5.36 17.91
CA LYS A 458 -17.56 -6.79 17.58
C LYS A 458 -16.23 -7.51 17.77
N THR A 459 -16.23 -8.73 18.29
CA THR A 459 -14.99 -9.46 18.57
C THR A 459 -14.67 -10.51 17.50
N LYS A 460 -13.39 -10.68 17.20
CA LYS A 460 -12.90 -11.68 16.23
C LYS A 460 -11.48 -12.12 16.57
N LYS A 461 -11.22 -13.42 16.41
CA LYS A 461 -9.89 -13.99 16.50
C LYS A 461 -9.05 -13.61 15.27
N ILE A 462 -7.78 -13.29 15.49
CA ILE A 462 -6.80 -12.91 14.47
C ILE A 462 -5.75 -14.01 14.39
N ASN A 463 -5.81 -14.84 13.34
CA ASN A 463 -4.85 -15.94 13.16
C ASN A 463 -3.79 -15.60 12.10
N SER A 464 -4.03 -14.55 11.31
CA SER A 464 -3.14 -14.13 10.23
C SER A 464 -3.20 -12.62 10.02
N LYS A 465 -2.27 -12.11 9.22
CA LYS A 465 -2.32 -10.74 8.69
C LYS A 465 -3.62 -10.48 7.94
N ASP A 466 -4.03 -11.41 7.07
CA ASP A 466 -5.23 -11.26 6.23
C ASP A 466 -6.52 -11.22 7.06
N ASP A 467 -6.58 -11.96 8.17
CA ASP A 467 -7.70 -11.90 9.12
C ASP A 467 -7.87 -10.47 9.67
N PHE A 468 -6.75 -9.82 10.01
CA PHE A 468 -6.74 -8.44 10.48
C PHE A 468 -7.10 -7.46 9.38
N LEU A 469 -6.47 -7.57 8.20
CA LEU A 469 -6.74 -6.69 7.06
C LEU A 469 -8.20 -6.73 6.61
N SER A 470 -8.78 -7.94 6.55
CA SER A 470 -10.22 -8.13 6.30
C SER A 470 -11.09 -7.41 7.32
N LEU A 471 -10.70 -7.46 8.59
CA LEU A 471 -11.43 -6.82 9.68
C LEU A 471 -11.37 -5.29 9.59
N VAL A 472 -10.25 -4.72 9.14
CA VAL A 472 -10.11 -3.26 8.96
C VAL A 472 -10.52 -2.77 7.57
N GLY A 473 -11.09 -3.65 6.73
CA GLY A 473 -11.66 -3.31 5.42
C GLY A 473 -10.62 -3.08 4.31
N LEU A 474 -9.49 -3.80 4.35
CA LEU A 474 -8.37 -3.69 3.42
C LEU A 474 -8.11 -5.04 2.74
N ASN A 475 -9.04 -5.48 1.89
CA ASN A 475 -8.87 -6.70 1.08
C ASN A 475 -8.57 -6.38 -0.38
#